data_AF-A0A7Y1ULR8-F1
#
_entry.id   AF-A0A7Y1ULR8-F1
#
_cell.length_a   1.000
_cell.length_b   1.000
_cell.length_c   1.000
_cell.angle_alpha   90.00
_cell.angle_beta   90.00
_cell.angle_gamma   90.00
#
_symmetry.space_group_name_H-M   'P 1'
#
loop_
_entity.id
_entity.type
_entity.pdbx_description
1 polymer ?
#
loop_
_entity_poly.entity_id
_entity_poly.type
_entity_poly.pdbx_seq_one_letter_code
_entity_poly.pdbx_strand_id
1 'polypeptide(L)'
;MKLLVLVLVAALLPVAASAERISEKREDATHEITGRVVAVKKDWGGEYTTFVVKVRIETIKKGDGFKPGDVMEVSCFKRNRRIFLTPGASGHGDPPKKGARIRAFVNRSPRKTEGVYPDWFDVLEDKKDAP
;
A
#
# COMPACT_ATOMS: atom_id res chain seq x y z
N MET A 1 44.37 -38.97 11.20
CA MET A 1 43.05 -39.08 10.54
C MET A 1 41.93 -38.70 11.53
N LYS A 2 41.89 -37.45 12.01
CA LYS A 2 40.84 -36.93 12.92
C LYS A 2 40.81 -35.40 12.83
N LEU A 3 40.48 -34.84 11.68
CA LEU A 3 40.27 -33.38 11.57
C LEU A 3 39.41 -33.06 10.35
N LEU A 4 38.26 -33.72 10.22
CA LEU A 4 37.35 -33.48 9.09
C LEU A 4 35.89 -33.71 9.47
N VAL A 5 35.45 -33.15 10.60
CA VAL A 5 34.02 -33.22 10.99
C VAL A 5 33.49 -31.88 11.53
N LEU A 6 34.33 -30.88 11.79
CA LEU A 6 33.88 -29.65 12.47
C LEU A 6 33.46 -28.48 11.56
N VAL A 7 33.64 -28.57 10.24
CA VAL A 7 33.36 -27.43 9.33
C VAL A 7 31.93 -27.45 8.76
N LEU A 8 31.22 -28.57 8.85
CA LEU A 8 29.91 -28.72 8.19
C LEU A 8 28.71 -28.16 8.99
N VAL A 9 28.88 -27.85 10.28
CA VAL A 9 27.76 -27.43 11.16
C VAL A 9 27.52 -25.90 11.12
N ALA A 10 28.47 -25.11 10.65
CA ALA A 10 28.35 -23.64 10.62
C ALA A 10 27.52 -23.10 9.44
N ALA A 11 27.10 -23.94 8.49
CA ALA A 11 26.37 -23.52 7.28
C ALA A 11 24.83 -23.50 7.44
N LEU A 12 24.30 -23.83 8.61
CA LEU A 12 22.86 -23.88 8.89
C LEU A 12 22.38 -22.71 9.78
N LEU A 13 22.92 -21.51 9.59
CA LEU A 13 22.27 -20.32 10.15
C LEU A 13 20.97 -20.10 9.35
N PRO A 14 19.78 -20.23 9.96
CA PRO A 14 18.54 -19.92 9.27
C PRO A 14 18.56 -18.42 8.98
N VAL A 15 18.78 -18.06 7.72
CA VAL A 15 18.42 -16.73 7.23
C VAL A 15 16.92 -16.66 7.41
N ALA A 16 16.46 -15.90 8.41
CA ALA A 16 15.04 -15.64 8.59
C ALA A 16 14.52 -15.00 7.31
N ALA A 17 13.93 -15.81 6.43
CA ALA A 17 13.24 -15.33 5.26
C ALA A 17 12.09 -14.47 5.79
N SER A 18 12.25 -13.14 5.68
CA SER A 18 11.19 -12.22 6.00
C SER A 18 10.07 -12.48 4.99
N ALA A 19 8.95 -13.04 5.45
CA ALA A 19 7.75 -13.26 4.64
C ALA A 19 7.01 -11.93 4.33
N GLU A 20 7.72 -10.81 4.41
CA GLU A 20 7.22 -9.47 4.13
C GLU A 20 7.09 -9.26 2.61
N ARG A 21 6.05 -8.54 2.20
CA ARG A 21 5.88 -8.19 0.79
C ARG A 21 6.96 -7.19 0.39
N ILE A 22 7.53 -7.36 -0.80
CA ILE A 22 8.50 -6.41 -1.36
C ILE A 22 7.81 -5.07 -1.59
N SER A 23 8.42 -3.99 -1.11
CA SER A 23 7.98 -2.62 -1.39
C SER A 23 7.98 -2.35 -2.89
N GLU A 24 6.87 -1.81 -3.37
CA GLU A 24 6.68 -1.42 -4.76
C GLU A 24 7.18 0.01 -4.97
N LYS A 25 7.71 0.28 -6.16
CA LYS A 25 8.16 1.62 -6.53
C LYS A 25 6.96 2.45 -6.99
N ARG A 26 6.85 3.67 -6.48
CA ARG A 26 5.77 4.61 -6.84
C ARG A 26 5.86 5.03 -8.31
N GLU A 27 7.07 5.08 -8.86
CA GLU A 27 7.32 5.44 -10.26
C GLU A 27 6.69 4.41 -11.22
N ASP A 28 6.62 3.16 -10.78
CA ASP A 28 6.05 2.03 -11.53
C ASP A 28 4.52 1.96 -11.43
N ALA A 29 3.89 2.82 -10.61
CA ALA A 29 2.44 2.87 -10.45
C ALA A 29 1.74 2.98 -11.81
N THR A 30 0.71 2.17 -12.04
CA THR A 30 -0.07 2.27 -13.29
C THR A 30 -0.84 3.59 -13.42
N HIS A 31 -1.23 4.16 -12.28
CA HIS A 31 -1.97 5.40 -12.19
C HIS A 31 -1.33 6.31 -11.14
N GLU A 32 -1.32 7.61 -11.45
CA GLU A 32 -0.94 8.65 -10.52
C GLU A 32 -1.97 9.78 -10.62
N ILE A 33 -2.71 10.00 -9.53
CA ILE A 33 -3.81 10.97 -9.46
C ILE A 33 -3.62 11.94 -8.31
N THR A 34 -4.18 13.14 -8.44
CA THR A 34 -4.45 14.01 -7.29
C THR A 34 -5.95 14.10 -7.09
N GLY A 35 -6.41 14.09 -5.84
CA GLY A 35 -7.83 14.18 -5.55
C GLY A 35 -8.16 14.30 -4.08
N ARG A 36 -9.45 14.38 -3.77
CA ARG A 36 -9.95 14.48 -2.40
C ARG A 36 -10.58 13.17 -1.95
N VAL A 37 -10.22 12.73 -0.74
CA VAL A 37 -10.82 11.54 -0.13
C VAL A 37 -12.26 11.84 0.26
N VAL A 38 -13.22 11.21 -0.39
CA VAL A 38 -14.66 11.40 -0.14
C VAL A 38 -15.23 10.37 0.84
N ALA A 39 -14.61 9.20 0.94
CA ALA A 39 -14.97 8.17 1.90
C ALA A 39 -13.82 7.21 2.18
N VAL A 40 -13.82 6.61 3.37
CA VAL A 40 -12.96 5.49 3.73
C VAL A 40 -13.88 4.42 4.32
N LYS A 41 -13.98 3.28 3.65
CA LYS A 41 -14.68 2.10 4.17
C LYS A 41 -13.65 1.17 4.78
N LYS A 42 -13.99 0.58 5.92
CA LYS A 42 -13.16 -0.38 6.65
C LYS A 42 -13.92 -1.69 6.72
N ASP A 43 -13.25 -2.78 6.43
CA ASP A 43 -13.74 -4.14 6.63
C ASP A 43 -12.72 -4.94 7.43
N TRP A 44 -13.21 -5.81 8.32
CA TRP A 44 -12.37 -6.53 9.28
C TRP A 44 -12.35 -8.01 8.90
N GLY A 45 -11.22 -8.47 8.37
CA GLY A 45 -11.04 -9.83 7.88
C GLY A 45 -9.94 -10.56 8.63
N GLY A 46 -10.27 -11.09 9.83
CA GLY A 46 -9.37 -11.95 10.60
C GLY A 46 -7.99 -11.34 10.86
N GLU A 47 -7.00 -11.74 10.07
CA GLU A 47 -5.60 -11.29 10.20
C GLU A 47 -5.36 -9.86 9.69
N TYR A 48 -6.21 -9.37 8.78
CA TYR A 48 -6.05 -8.06 8.14
C TYR A 48 -7.30 -7.20 8.32
N THR A 49 -7.07 -5.91 8.52
CA THR A 49 -8.08 -4.89 8.24
C THR A 49 -7.90 -4.46 6.78
N THR A 50 -8.96 -4.56 5.98
CA THR A 50 -8.98 -4.04 4.61
C THR A 50 -9.69 -2.68 4.59
N PHE A 51 -9.23 -1.80 3.71
CA PHE A 51 -9.79 -0.48 3.51
C PHE A 51 -10.06 -0.26 2.04
N VAL A 52 -11.18 0.43 1.75
CA VAL A 52 -11.49 0.97 0.43
C VAL A 52 -11.59 2.48 0.57
N VAL A 53 -10.64 3.19 -0.02
CA VAL A 53 -10.57 4.65 -0.02
C VAL A 53 -11.15 5.16 -1.33
N LYS A 54 -12.20 5.98 -1.23
CA LYS A 54 -12.81 6.63 -2.38
C LYS A 54 -12.19 8.00 -2.58
N VAL A 55 -11.55 8.21 -3.73
CA VAL A 55 -10.88 9.46 -4.10
C VAL A 55 -11.63 10.10 -5.26
N ARG A 56 -12.18 11.29 -5.05
CA ARG A 56 -12.68 12.12 -6.16
C ARG A 56 -11.50 12.76 -6.85
N ILE A 57 -11.31 12.43 -8.13
CA ILE A 57 -10.15 12.84 -8.92
C ILE A 57 -10.26 14.33 -9.25
N GLU A 58 -9.19 15.06 -9.00
CA GLU A 58 -8.99 16.45 -9.44
C GLU A 58 -8.11 16.49 -10.69
N THR A 59 -6.99 15.77 -10.67
CA THR A 59 -6.05 15.70 -11.81
C THR A 59 -5.52 14.28 -11.99
N ILE A 60 -5.16 13.95 -13.22
CA ILE A 60 -4.54 12.68 -13.58
C ILE A 60 -3.19 13.01 -14.22
N LYS A 61 -2.12 12.47 -13.64
CA LYS A 61 -0.76 12.61 -14.17
C LYS A 61 -0.35 11.38 -14.98
N LYS A 62 -0.81 10.19 -14.57
CA LYS A 62 -0.50 8.91 -15.22
C LYS A 62 -1.73 7.99 -15.15
N GLY A 63 -1.93 7.19 -16.20
CA GLY A 63 -2.99 6.19 -16.31
C GLY A 63 -4.23 6.69 -17.05
N ASP A 64 -5.01 5.76 -17.59
CA ASP A 64 -6.15 6.02 -18.48
C ASP A 64 -7.48 5.48 -17.90
N GLY A 65 -8.60 5.84 -18.54
CA GLY A 65 -9.92 5.31 -18.21
C GLY A 65 -10.60 5.95 -16.99
N PHE A 66 -10.05 7.07 -16.52
CA PHE A 66 -10.68 7.98 -15.57
C PHE A 66 -10.56 9.42 -16.08
N LYS A 67 -11.39 10.32 -15.57
CA LYS A 67 -11.31 11.76 -15.80
C LYS A 67 -11.49 12.55 -14.50
N PRO A 68 -11.09 13.84 -14.45
CA PRO A 68 -11.45 14.72 -13.35
C PRO A 68 -12.94 14.68 -13.02
N GLY A 69 -13.28 14.64 -11.74
CA GLY A 69 -14.64 14.49 -11.22
C GLY A 69 -15.05 13.04 -10.92
N ASP A 70 -14.44 12.04 -11.58
CA ASP A 70 -14.70 10.63 -11.30
C ASP A 70 -14.26 10.25 -9.87
N VAL A 71 -14.80 9.15 -9.36
CA VAL A 71 -14.40 8.57 -8.08
C VAL A 71 -13.65 7.27 -8.33
N MET A 72 -12.37 7.23 -7.95
CA MET A 72 -11.56 6.02 -7.92
C MET A 72 -11.66 5.35 -6.56
N GLU A 73 -11.92 4.04 -6.53
CA GLU A 73 -11.82 3.22 -5.32
C GLU A 73 -10.43 2.61 -5.25
N VAL A 74 -9.68 2.90 -4.19
CA VAL A 74 -8.34 2.38 -3.96
C VAL A 74 -8.36 1.47 -2.74
N SER A 75 -8.01 0.21 -2.94
CA SER A 75 -7.88 -0.75 -1.85
C SER A 75 -6.51 -0.63 -1.18
N CYS A 76 -6.48 -0.75 0.14
CA CYS A 76 -5.28 -1.00 0.92
C CYS A 76 -5.63 -1.89 2.10
N PHE A 77 -4.64 -2.46 2.76
CA PHE A 77 -4.85 -3.35 3.90
C PHE A 77 -3.78 -3.12 4.94
N LYS A 78 -4.08 -3.40 6.20
CA LYS A 78 -3.15 -3.32 7.31
C LYS A 78 -3.28 -4.54 8.18
N ARG A 79 -2.16 -5.12 8.56
CA ARG A 79 -2.15 -6.30 9.43
C ARG A 79 -2.60 -5.94 10.85
N ASN A 80 -3.43 -6.80 11.44
CA ASN A 80 -3.90 -6.62 12.80
C ASN A 80 -2.78 -6.96 13.79
N ARG A 81 -2.39 -5.99 14.63
CA ARG A 81 -1.28 -6.13 15.60
C ARG A 81 -1.44 -7.28 16.59
N ARG A 82 -2.67 -7.78 16.81
CA ARG A 82 -2.96 -8.90 17.71
C ARG A 82 -2.59 -10.27 17.13
N ILE A 83 -2.34 -10.35 15.82
CA ILE A 83 -1.97 -11.57 15.12
C ILE A 83 -0.46 -11.51 14.85
N PHE A 84 0.35 -11.89 15.83
CA PHE A 84 1.82 -11.80 15.77
C PHE A 84 2.50 -13.12 15.37
N LEU A 85 1.75 -14.23 15.33
CA LEU A 85 2.31 -15.58 15.19
C LEU A 85 2.32 -16.11 13.75
N THR A 86 1.53 -15.55 12.84
CA THR A 86 1.49 -15.98 11.42
C THR A 86 2.55 -15.23 10.60
N PRO A 87 3.45 -15.85 9.84
CA PRO A 87 4.26 -15.12 8.87
C PRO A 87 3.37 -14.46 7.81
N GLY A 88 3.63 -13.20 7.43
CA GLY A 88 2.84 -12.50 6.40
C GLY A 88 3.08 -11.00 6.36
N ALA A 89 2.63 -10.35 5.27
CA ALA A 89 2.87 -8.94 4.99
C ALA A 89 2.34 -8.01 6.10
N SER A 90 3.09 -6.99 6.48
CA SER A 90 2.66 -6.00 7.47
C SER A 90 1.48 -5.15 7.00
N GLY A 91 1.31 -5.03 5.69
CA GLY A 91 0.31 -4.17 5.08
C GLY A 91 0.80 -2.75 4.86
N HIS A 92 -0.08 -1.93 4.32
CA HIS A 92 0.10 -0.51 4.08
C HIS A 92 0.10 0.28 5.40
N GLY A 93 0.52 1.55 5.30
CA GLY A 93 0.27 2.55 6.33
C GLY A 93 -1.22 2.79 6.59
N ASP A 94 -1.52 3.62 7.61
CA ASP A 94 -2.90 4.04 7.84
C ASP A 94 -3.44 4.81 6.63
N PRO A 95 -4.70 4.56 6.21
CA PRO A 95 -5.27 5.25 5.06
C PRO A 95 -5.44 6.76 5.33
N PRO A 96 -5.47 7.60 4.29
CA PRO A 96 -5.75 9.01 4.45
C PRO A 96 -7.17 9.23 4.99
N LYS A 97 -7.37 10.30 5.76
CA LYS A 97 -8.67 10.62 6.35
C LYS A 97 -9.63 11.16 5.28
N LYS A 98 -10.94 10.97 5.49
CA LYS A 98 -11.97 11.67 4.72
C LYS A 98 -11.73 13.18 4.77
N GLY A 99 -11.84 13.83 3.61
CA GLY A 99 -11.59 15.26 3.42
C GLY A 99 -10.15 15.59 3.04
N ALA A 100 -9.18 14.69 3.28
CA ALA A 100 -7.79 14.94 2.90
C ALA A 100 -7.65 15.05 1.38
N ARG A 101 -6.85 16.01 0.94
CA ARG A 101 -6.37 16.10 -0.43
C ARG A 101 -5.08 15.30 -0.54
N ILE A 102 -4.99 14.41 -1.53
CA ILE A 102 -3.87 13.49 -1.66
C ILE A 102 -3.36 13.41 -3.09
N ARG A 103 -2.07 13.11 -3.22
CA ARG A 103 -1.49 12.50 -4.41
C ARG A 103 -1.45 10.99 -4.18
N ALA A 104 -2.08 10.21 -5.06
CA ALA A 104 -2.23 8.77 -4.92
C ALA A 104 -1.49 8.03 -6.06
N PHE A 105 -0.74 7.00 -5.69
CA PHE A 105 0.00 6.08 -6.55
C PHE A 105 -0.69 4.72 -6.50
N VAL A 106 -1.17 4.25 -7.65
CA VAL A 106 -2.14 3.15 -7.71
C VAL A 106 -1.76 2.11 -8.76
N ASN A 107 -1.84 0.85 -8.36
CA ASN A 107 -1.72 -0.32 -9.22
C ASN A 107 -3.11 -0.84 -9.58
N ARG A 108 -3.49 -0.63 -10.85
CA ARG A 108 -4.74 -1.11 -11.44
C ARG A 108 -4.46 -2.37 -12.24
N SER A 109 -5.25 -3.39 -11.97
CA SER A 109 -5.35 -4.63 -12.74
C SER A 109 -6.82 -4.86 -13.10
N PRO A 110 -7.14 -5.82 -13.99
CA PRO A 110 -8.53 -6.15 -14.31
C PRO A 110 -9.39 -6.56 -13.10
N ARG A 111 -8.77 -7.01 -11.99
CA ARG A 111 -9.46 -7.54 -10.81
C ARG A 111 -9.49 -6.59 -9.62
N LYS A 112 -8.55 -5.64 -9.55
CA LYS A 112 -8.39 -4.78 -8.37
C LYS A 112 -7.67 -3.48 -8.70
N THR A 113 -7.98 -2.47 -7.90
CA THR A 113 -7.26 -1.20 -7.81
C THR A 113 -6.68 -1.13 -6.40
N GLU A 114 -5.36 -1.25 -6.27
CA GLU A 114 -4.65 -1.27 -4.98
C GLU A 114 -3.68 -0.10 -4.93
N GLY A 115 -3.50 0.49 -3.74
CA GLY A 115 -2.40 1.42 -3.51
C GLY A 115 -1.05 0.73 -3.76
N VAL A 116 -0.05 1.48 -4.22
CA VAL A 116 1.33 1.00 -4.29
C VAL A 116 1.82 0.63 -2.88
N TYR A 117 2.29 -0.60 -2.71
CA TYR A 117 2.72 -1.12 -1.42
C TYR A 117 4.08 -0.54 -0.97
N PRO A 118 4.28 -0.24 0.33
CA PRO A 118 3.26 -0.07 1.37
C PRO A 118 2.72 1.37 1.44
N ASP A 119 3.43 2.32 0.84
CA ASP A 119 3.18 3.76 0.97
C ASP A 119 2.63 4.33 -0.34
N TRP A 120 1.31 4.38 -0.46
CA TRP A 120 0.62 4.64 -1.72
C TRP A 120 0.14 6.08 -1.93
N PHE A 121 0.35 6.98 -0.96
CA PHE A 121 -0.13 8.36 -1.07
C PHE A 121 0.75 9.36 -0.34
N ASP A 122 0.64 10.62 -0.76
CA ASP A 122 1.11 11.80 -0.03
C ASP A 122 -0.10 12.70 0.29
N VAL A 123 -0.17 13.22 1.52
CA VAL A 123 -1.15 14.27 1.84
C VAL A 123 -0.64 15.59 1.30
N LEU A 124 -1.50 16.30 0.58
CA LEU A 124 -1.20 17.61 0.04
C LEU A 124 -1.84 18.68 0.90
N GLU A 125 -1.16 19.80 1.05
CA GLU A 125 -1.79 21.01 1.57
C GLU A 125 -2.90 21.46 0.62
N ASP A 126 -4.00 21.93 1.19
CA ASP A 126 -4.97 22.67 0.41
C ASP A 126 -4.26 23.92 -0.13
N LYS A 127 -4.43 24.23 -1.41
CA LYS A 127 -3.97 25.51 -1.94
C LYS A 127 -4.68 26.57 -1.10
N LYS A 128 -3.93 27.32 -0.28
CA LYS A 128 -4.42 28.60 0.22
C LYS A 128 -4.77 29.39 -1.02
N ASP A 129 -6.02 29.79 -1.15
CA ASP A 129 -6.44 30.70 -2.21
C ASP A 129 -5.44 31.87 -2.17
N ALA A 130 -4.69 32.04 -3.25
CA ALA A 130 -3.81 33.19 -3.38
C ALA A 130 -4.72 34.44 -3.32
N PRO A 131 -4.33 35.47 -2.56
CA PRO A 131 -5.12 36.70 -2.46
C PRO A 131 -5.35 37.35 -3.81
#